data_AF-A0A832LTS1-F1
#
_entry.id   AF-A0A832LTS1-F1
#
_cell.length_a   1.000
_cell.length_b   1.000
_cell.length_c   1.000
_cell.angle_alpha   90.00
_cell.angle_beta   90.00
_cell.angle_gamma   90.00
#
_symmetry.space_group_name_H-M   'P 1'
#
loop_
_entity.id
_entity.type
_entity.pdbx_description
1 polymer ?
#
loop_
_entity_poly.entity_id
_entity_poly.type
_entity_poly.pdbx_seq_one_letter_code
_entity_poly.pdbx_strand_id
1 'polypeptide(L)' 'MRWALAFGLLGLAAALHAQGLTAQERREGFRPLFNGRDLRGWKVYAGANWRVQNGELIGPSDSAGWIGTTTEYENFILR' A
#
# COMPACT_ATOMS: atom_id res chain seq x y z
N MET A 1 -32.07 -21.83 33.46
CA MET A 1 -30.87 -20.99 33.25
C MET A 1 -30.35 -21.30 31.85
N ARG A 2 -30.05 -20.24 31.11
CA ARG A 2 -29.99 -20.20 29.63
C ARG A 2 -28.66 -20.78 29.16
N TRP A 3 -28.72 -21.86 28.39
CA TRP A 3 -27.57 -22.35 27.63
C TRP A 3 -27.45 -21.44 26.40
N ALA A 4 -26.66 -20.39 26.51
CA ALA A 4 -26.35 -19.53 25.37
C ALA A 4 -25.34 -20.27 24.48
N LEU A 5 -25.85 -20.77 23.37
CA LEU A 5 -25.07 -21.26 22.23
C LEU A 5 -24.03 -20.20 21.84
N ALA A 6 -22.76 -20.59 21.81
CA ALA A 6 -21.67 -19.77 21.29
C ALA A 6 -21.82 -19.63 19.77
N PHE A 7 -22.63 -18.66 19.34
CA PHE A 7 -22.64 -18.16 17.98
C PHE A 7 -21.52 -17.14 17.83
N GLY A 8 -20.65 -17.32 16.84
CA GLY A 8 -19.81 -16.22 16.37
C GLY A 8 -18.37 -16.59 16.04
N LEU A 9 -18.11 -17.72 15.38
CA LEU A 9 -16.99 -17.76 14.44
C LEU A 9 -17.39 -17.00 13.17
N LEU A 10 -17.70 -15.71 13.30
CA LEU A 10 -17.50 -14.75 12.24
C LEU A 10 -15.98 -14.56 12.19
N GLY A 11 -15.33 -15.46 11.47
CA GLY A 11 -13.95 -15.27 11.06
C GLY A 11 -13.89 -13.92 10.37
N LEU A 12 -13.37 -12.94 11.09
CA LEU A 12 -12.91 -11.69 10.54
C LEU A 12 -11.75 -12.08 9.63
N ALA A 13 -12.07 -12.51 8.41
CA ALA A 13 -11.16 -12.39 7.30
C ALA A 13 -10.98 -10.88 7.14
N ALA A 14 -10.12 -10.31 7.98
CA ALA A 14 -9.46 -9.07 7.65
C ALA A 14 -8.99 -9.31 6.23
N ALA A 15 -9.61 -8.62 5.28
CA ALA A 15 -9.18 -8.63 3.90
C ALA A 15 -7.70 -8.30 3.98
N LEU A 16 -6.85 -9.33 3.82
CA LEU A 16 -5.46 -9.17 3.47
C LEU A 16 -5.57 -8.32 2.23
N HIS A 17 -5.33 -7.01 2.38
CA HIS A 17 -5.33 -6.08 1.28
C HIS A 17 -4.32 -6.66 0.30
N ALA A 18 -4.85 -7.28 -0.75
CA ALA A 18 -4.04 -7.90 -1.78
C ALA A 18 -3.42 -6.76 -2.56
N GLN A 19 -2.33 -6.20 -2.04
CA GLN A 19 -1.49 -5.24 -2.75
C GLN A 19 -0.69 -6.01 -3.78
N GLY A 20 -1.37 -6.44 -4.83
CA GLY A 20 -0.82 -7.23 -5.89
C GLY A 20 -1.61 -7.00 -7.16
N LEU A 21 -0.89 -6.93 -8.26
CA LEU A 21 -1.49 -6.80 -9.58
C LEU A 21 -2.47 -7.96 -9.85
N THR A 22 -3.52 -7.68 -10.59
CA THR A 22 -4.35 -8.69 -11.24
C THR A 22 -3.54 -9.47 -12.28
N ALA A 23 -4.06 -10.62 -12.72
CA ALA A 23 -3.43 -11.37 -13.80
C ALA A 23 -3.41 -10.56 -15.11
N GLN A 24 -4.42 -9.71 -15.33
CA GLN A 24 -4.50 -8.86 -16.51
C GLN A 24 -3.44 -7.75 -16.47
N GLU A 25 -3.30 -7.04 -15.35
CA GLU A 25 -2.27 -6.00 -15.19
C GLU A 25 -0.86 -6.56 -15.38
N ARG A 26 -0.59 -7.79 -14.89
CA ARG A 26 0.67 -8.49 -15.18
C ARG A 26 0.87 -8.75 -16.67
N ARG A 27 -0.18 -9.16 -17.40
CA ARG A 27 -0.12 -9.38 -18.87
C ARG A 27 0.09 -8.08 -19.64
N GLU A 28 -0.46 -6.98 -19.15
CA GLU A 28 -0.29 -5.62 -19.70
C GLU A 28 1.09 -5.01 -19.38
N GLY A 29 1.91 -5.68 -18.56
CA GLY A 29 3.26 -5.24 -18.23
C GLY A 29 3.34 -4.27 -17.04
N PHE A 30 2.26 -4.11 -16.28
CA PHE A 30 2.32 -3.35 -15.03
C PHE A 30 3.28 -4.02 -14.04
N ARG A 31 3.92 -3.18 -13.21
CA ARG A 31 4.74 -3.61 -12.08
C ARG A 31 4.42 -2.76 -10.84
N PRO A 32 4.47 -3.32 -9.63
CA PRO A 32 4.28 -2.53 -8.42
C PRO A 32 5.40 -1.48 -8.29
N LEU A 33 5.03 -0.21 -8.10
CA LEU A 33 5.98 0.84 -7.69
C LEU A 33 6.14 0.89 -6.16
N PHE A 34 5.06 0.63 -5.44
CA PHE A 34 5.06 0.54 -3.99
C PHE A 34 5.04 -0.92 -3.55
N ASN A 35 5.92 -1.26 -2.60
CA ASN A 35 6.10 -2.64 -2.15
C ASN A 35 5.26 -3.00 -0.91
N GLY A 36 4.48 -2.05 -0.37
CA GLY A 36 3.63 -2.25 0.81
C GLY A 36 4.39 -2.38 2.13
N ARG A 37 5.71 -2.16 2.17
CA ARG A 37 6.56 -2.48 3.33
C ARG A 37 7.46 -1.33 3.75
N ASP A 38 8.07 -0.64 2.81
CA ASP A 38 9.06 0.39 3.07
C ASP A 38 9.18 1.37 1.89
N LEU A 39 10.07 2.35 2.02
CA LEU A 39 10.30 3.39 1.00
C LEU A 39 11.38 3.00 -0.03
N ARG A 40 11.78 1.72 -0.14
CA ARG A 40 12.73 1.33 -1.21
C ARG A 40 12.11 1.64 -2.57
N GLY A 41 12.91 2.27 -3.44
CA GLY A 41 12.45 2.78 -4.74
C GLY A 41 11.86 4.20 -4.69
N TRP A 42 11.78 4.82 -3.51
CA TRP A 42 11.30 6.19 -3.31
C TRP A 42 12.40 7.08 -2.76
N LYS A 43 12.46 8.31 -3.27
CA LYS A 43 13.29 9.41 -2.78
C LYS A 43 12.39 10.47 -2.16
N VAL A 44 12.72 10.89 -0.94
CA VAL A 44 12.05 12.01 -0.28
C VAL A 44 12.70 13.31 -0.73
N TYR A 45 11.91 14.21 -1.31
CA TYR A 45 12.39 15.52 -1.76
C TYR A 45 12.04 16.63 -0.78
N ALA A 46 10.88 16.53 -0.11
CA ALA A 46 10.45 17.47 0.90
C ALA A 46 9.47 16.83 1.90
N GLY A 47 9.37 17.40 3.09
CA GLY A 47 8.54 16.92 4.18
C GLY A 47 9.22 15.82 5.01
N ALA A 48 9.01 15.86 6.33
CA ALA A 48 9.54 14.86 7.24
C ALA A 48 8.59 13.66 7.38
N ASN A 49 9.01 12.59 8.06
CA ASN A 49 8.12 11.53 8.56
C ASN A 49 7.30 10.74 7.52
N TRP A 50 7.72 10.73 6.26
CA TRP A 50 7.26 9.74 5.28
C TRP A 50 7.55 8.33 5.80
N ARG A 51 6.54 7.46 5.82
CA ARG A 51 6.67 6.11 6.37
C ARG A 51 5.68 5.15 5.73
N VAL A 52 5.90 3.87 5.96
CA VAL A 52 4.92 2.83 5.65
C VAL A 52 4.33 2.30 6.94
N GLN A 53 3.01 2.31 7.05
CA GLN A 53 2.29 1.81 8.22
C GLN A 53 1.09 1.01 7.73
N ASN A 54 0.92 -0.22 8.22
CA ASN A 54 -0.18 -1.12 7.83
C ASN A 54 -0.30 -1.36 6.31
N GLY A 55 0.82 -1.33 5.58
CA GLY A 55 0.81 -1.47 4.13
C GLY A 55 0.43 -0.21 3.37
N GLU A 56 0.33 0.94 4.04
CA GLU A 56 -0.01 2.21 3.42
C GLU A 56 1.18 3.17 3.45
N LEU A 57 1.36 3.93 2.37
CA LEU A 57 2.32 5.01 2.30
C LEU A 57 1.72 6.26 2.97
N ILE A 58 2.28 6.64 4.12
CA ILE A 58 1.79 7.76 4.93
C ILE A 58 2.71 8.97 4.74
N GLY A 59 2.14 10.08 4.28
CA GLY A 59 2.82 11.36 4.16
C GLY A 59 2.90 12.15 5.49
N PRO A 60 3.67 13.25 5.51
CA PRO A 60 3.69 14.18 6.63
C PRO A 60 2.31 14.77 6.92
N SER A 61 2.00 14.99 8.20
CA SER A 61 0.78 15.67 8.66
C SER A 61 1.00 17.14 9.03
N ASP A 62 2.25 17.54 9.20
CA ASP A 62 2.68 18.83 9.77
C ASP A 62 3.49 19.69 8.79
N SER A 63 3.75 19.18 7.58
CA SER A 63 4.57 19.84 6.58
C SER A 63 4.09 19.51 5.17
N ALA A 64 4.26 20.47 4.26
CA ALA A 64 4.18 20.18 2.84
C ALA A 64 5.37 19.31 2.43
N GLY A 65 5.12 18.30 1.60
CA GLY A 65 6.16 17.37 1.18
C GLY A 65 5.78 16.59 -0.07
N TRP A 66 6.79 16.05 -0.73
CA TRP A 66 6.60 15.14 -1.86
C TRP A 66 7.75 14.15 -1.96
N ILE A 67 7.45 13.02 -2.58
CA ILE A 67 8.39 11.95 -2.90
C ILE A 67 8.31 11.64 -4.38
N GLY A 68 9.38 11.08 -4.93
CA GLY A 68 9.41 10.57 -6.30
C GLY A 68 10.10 9.22 -6.35
N THR A 69 9.92 8.50 -7.46
CA THR A 69 10.65 7.25 -7.69
C THR A 69 12.15 7.53 -7.82
N THR A 70 12.99 6.59 -7.41
CA THR A 70 14.44 6.65 -7.68
C THR A 70 14.77 6.35 -9.14
N THR A 71 13.85 5.67 -9.84
CA THR A 71 13.91 5.44 -11.29
C THR A 71 13.17 6.55 -12.01
N GLU A 72 13.76 7.07 -13.07
CA GLU A 72 13.10 8.02 -13.97
C GLU A 72 12.29 7.29 -15.05
N TYR A 73 11.16 7.88 -15.42
CA TYR A 73 10.27 7.37 -16.46
C TYR A 73 9.90 8.53 -17.38
N GLU A 74 9.86 8.25 -18.68
CA GLU A 74 9.41 9.23 -19.68
C GLU A 74 7.95 8.97 -20.06
N ASN A 75 7.69 7.87 -20.78
CA ASN A 75 6.36 7.47 -21.21
C ASN A 75 5.84 6.34 -20.31
N PHE A 76 4.74 6.59 -19.58
CA PHE A 76 4.18 5.61 -18.65
C PHE A 76 2.66 5.69 -18.54
N ILE A 77 2.07 4.59 -18.06
CA ILE A 77 0.69 4.54 -17.54
C ILE A 77 0.81 4.18 -16.05
N LEU A 78 0.31 5.04 -15.18
CA LEU A 78 0.31 4.86 -13.72
C LEU A 78 -1.13 4.63 -13.23
N ARG A 79 -1.30 3.71 -12.27
CA ARG A 79 -2.56 3.38 -11.62
C ARG A 79 -2.32 3.06 -10.15
#